data_AF-A0A6D2J3B6-F1
#
_entry.id   AF-A0A6D2J3B6-F1
#
_cell.length_a   1.000
_cell.length_b   1.000
_cell.length_c   1.000
_cell.angle_alpha   90.00
_cell.angle_beta   90.00
_cell.angle_gamma   90.00
#
_symmetry.space_group_name_H-M   'P 1'
#
loop_
_entity.id
_entity.type
_entity.pdbx_description
1 polymer ?
#
loop_
_entity_poly.entity_id
_entity_poly.type
_entity_poly.pdbx_seq_one_letter_code
_entity_poly.pdbx_strand_id
1 'polypeptide(L)'
;MKTRWRHYFSRALTSSTNAKGENSETISTDLITEILLRLPGKSVARSRCVSKLWNSTLRGQYFTELFLTMSLARPRLLFSFRKDRKLCFFSAPQGESSSSPVTADYHLKFKLDDSYEVCGHVRGLVCLADLRDVKGRKGTAPVICSPSTGQLLPLPKVKTNKSFFSVRSFLGFDPTDEEFKVLMITDGIEHRVLTLGTRKLEWRMVECGIPRHHPLSDGEICINGGVYYIARFLGPGHQYILAIVCFDVRLEKCRVVNEDESMRLGCPTLVNYKGKLGALFGGSRRFELWVLEDAETHQWSKHVSVLPQPLWENLVRKAKLYIVGVAGGTDEVVLWPRSVYDPFYVYYYSMERNTLRRVVIKGMDAVSDYTKHMTLNYVEDVKFMEHV
;
A
#
# COMPACT_ATOMS: atom_id res chain seq x y z
N MET A 1 -2.00 6.86 -28.20
CA MET A 1 -3.06 6.11 -27.49
C MET A 1 -4.50 6.36 -27.98
N LYS A 2 -4.82 7.43 -28.75
CA LYS A 2 -6.20 7.72 -29.20
C LYS A 2 -6.74 6.84 -30.35
N THR A 3 -5.90 6.13 -31.09
CA THR A 3 -6.30 5.50 -32.37
C THR A 3 -6.63 4.01 -32.29
N ARG A 4 -6.26 3.31 -31.21
CA ARG A 4 -6.45 1.85 -31.10
C ARG A 4 -7.82 1.42 -30.51
N TRP A 5 -8.61 2.37 -30.03
CA TRP A 5 -9.84 2.09 -29.29
C TRP A 5 -11.14 2.29 -30.08
N ARG A 6 -11.09 2.74 -31.35
CA ARG A 6 -12.32 2.91 -32.16
C ARG A 6 -12.85 1.60 -32.77
N HIS A 7 -12.00 0.58 -32.94
CA HIS A 7 -12.39 -0.63 -33.66
C HIS A 7 -13.14 -1.68 -32.83
N TYR A 8 -13.18 -1.56 -31.51
CA TYR A 8 -13.96 -2.48 -30.65
C TYR A 8 -15.43 -2.05 -30.47
N PHE A 9 -15.80 -0.83 -30.87
CA PHE A 9 -17.12 -0.23 -30.61
C PHE A 9 -18.24 -0.63 -31.58
N SER A 10 -17.99 -1.49 -32.57
CA SER A 10 -19.00 -1.83 -33.59
C SER A 10 -19.81 -3.10 -33.29
N ARG A 11 -19.45 -3.93 -32.29
CA ARG A 11 -19.90 -5.33 -32.27
C ARG A 11 -20.76 -5.78 -31.10
N ALA A 12 -21.20 -4.88 -30.24
CA ALA A 12 -22.18 -5.21 -29.21
C ALA A 12 -23.22 -4.10 -29.13
N LEU A 13 -24.33 -4.23 -29.86
CA LEU A 13 -25.68 -3.73 -29.53
C LEU A 13 -26.58 -3.81 -30.77
N THR A 14 -27.20 -4.97 -30.97
CA THR A 14 -28.45 -5.09 -31.72
C THR A 14 -29.44 -5.84 -30.84
N SER A 15 -30.23 -5.11 -30.06
CA SER A 15 -31.56 -5.55 -29.68
C SER A 15 -32.48 -4.33 -29.69
N SER A 16 -33.30 -4.24 -30.72
CA SER A 16 -34.30 -3.19 -30.87
C SER A 16 -35.52 -3.51 -29.99
N THR A 17 -35.93 -2.56 -29.15
CA THR A 17 -37.30 -2.51 -28.65
C THR A 17 -37.84 -1.11 -28.92
N ASN A 18 -38.79 -1.06 -29.86
CA ASN A 18 -39.61 0.11 -30.15
C ASN A 18 -40.57 0.39 -28.98
N ALA A 19 -40.46 1.57 -28.38
CA ALA A 19 -41.59 2.27 -27.76
C ALA A 19 -41.32 3.77 -27.79
N LYS A 20 -42.19 4.51 -28.50
CA LYS A 20 -42.21 5.98 -28.54
C LYS A 20 -42.79 6.52 -27.24
N GLY A 21 -42.14 7.53 -26.65
CA GLY A 21 -42.73 8.40 -25.64
C GLY A 21 -41.69 9.09 -24.75
N GLU A 22 -41.65 10.41 -24.85
CA GLU A 22 -40.94 11.40 -24.01
C GLU A 22 -39.44 11.65 -24.28
N ASN A 23 -39.15 12.86 -24.75
CA ASN A 23 -37.83 13.46 -24.86
C ASN A 23 -37.25 13.69 -23.46
N SER A 24 -36.80 12.62 -22.80
CA SER A 24 -35.80 12.71 -21.74
C SER A 24 -34.44 12.70 -22.44
N GLU A 25 -33.73 13.83 -22.41
CA GLU A 25 -32.31 13.86 -22.79
C GLU A 25 -31.55 12.94 -21.83
N THR A 26 -31.47 11.67 -22.19
CA THR A 26 -30.79 10.65 -21.39
C THR A 26 -29.29 10.87 -21.54
N ILE A 27 -28.64 11.23 -20.43
CA ILE A 27 -27.18 11.31 -20.36
C ILE A 27 -26.62 9.97 -20.85
N SER A 28 -25.70 10.01 -21.81
CA SER A 28 -25.13 8.79 -22.37
C SER A 28 -24.39 7.99 -21.29
N THR A 29 -24.37 6.66 -21.45
CA THR A 29 -23.64 5.75 -20.57
C THR A 29 -22.14 6.10 -20.49
N ASP A 30 -21.60 6.68 -21.56
CA ASP A 30 -20.20 7.09 -21.64
C ASP A 30 -19.92 8.29 -20.73
N LEU A 31 -20.80 9.29 -20.72
CA LEU A 31 -20.69 10.46 -19.84
C LEU A 31 -20.88 10.06 -18.38
N ILE A 32 -21.84 9.18 -18.09
CA ILE A 32 -22.02 8.62 -16.75
C ILE A 32 -20.74 7.90 -16.29
N THR A 33 -20.17 7.06 -17.15
CA THR A 33 -18.92 6.35 -16.87
C THR A 33 -17.78 7.32 -16.58
N GLU A 34 -17.60 8.35 -17.42
CA GLU A 34 -16.55 9.35 -17.23
C GLU A 34 -16.72 10.14 -15.91
N ILE A 35 -17.95 10.49 -15.54
CA ILE A 35 -18.26 11.15 -14.26
C ILE A 35 -17.89 10.22 -13.10
N LEU A 36 -18.36 8.97 -13.12
CA LEU A 36 -18.16 8.01 -12.05
C LEU A 36 -16.68 7.66 -11.84
N LEU A 37 -15.89 7.61 -12.92
CA LEU A 37 -14.44 7.39 -12.87
C LEU A 37 -13.67 8.51 -12.17
N ARG A 38 -14.26 9.70 -12.05
CA ARG A 38 -13.65 10.84 -11.34
C ARG A 38 -14.04 10.91 -9.86
N LEU A 39 -15.00 10.08 -9.42
CA LEU A 39 -15.47 10.06 -8.05
C LEU A 39 -14.62 9.13 -7.17
N PRO A 40 -14.53 9.39 -5.86
CA PRO A 40 -13.93 8.45 -4.91
C PRO A 40 -14.65 7.09 -4.95
N GLY A 41 -13.90 6.01 -4.70
CA GLY A 41 -14.40 4.63 -4.76
C GLY A 41 -15.67 4.39 -3.91
N LYS A 42 -15.78 5.08 -2.76
CA LYS A 42 -16.98 5.04 -1.91
C LYS A 42 -18.25 5.58 -2.60
N SER A 43 -18.12 6.67 -3.36
CA SER A 43 -19.21 7.25 -4.13
C SER A 43 -19.60 6.34 -5.30
N VAL A 44 -18.61 5.72 -5.95
CA VAL A 44 -18.85 4.68 -6.96
C VAL A 44 -19.59 3.48 -6.36
N ALA A 45 -19.18 3.01 -5.19
CA ALA A 45 -19.84 1.91 -4.50
C ALA A 45 -21.31 2.23 -4.17
N ARG A 46 -21.61 3.46 -3.71
CA ARG A 46 -23.00 3.91 -3.49
C ARG A 46 -23.81 4.04 -4.78
N SER A 47 -23.16 4.45 -5.87
CA SER A 47 -23.79 4.62 -7.19
C SER A 47 -24.33 3.30 -7.76
N ARG A 48 -23.83 2.16 -7.29
CA ARG A 48 -24.38 0.83 -7.62
C ARG A 48 -25.83 0.66 -7.17
N CYS A 49 -26.28 1.39 -6.15
CA CYS A 49 -27.65 1.32 -5.64
C CYS A 49 -28.65 2.12 -6.48
N VAL A 50 -28.20 2.90 -7.48
CA VAL A 50 -29.06 3.78 -8.29
C VAL A 50 -29.96 2.97 -9.22
N SER A 51 -29.41 1.95 -9.89
CA SER A 51 -30.19 1.07 -10.79
C SER A 51 -29.48 -0.26 -11.04
N LYS A 52 -30.21 -1.25 -11.59
CA LYS A 52 -29.62 -2.52 -12.02
C LYS A 52 -28.54 -2.34 -13.09
N LEU A 53 -28.78 -1.43 -14.06
CA LEU A 53 -27.81 -1.11 -15.11
C LEU A 53 -26.52 -0.55 -14.52
N TRP A 54 -26.62 0.41 -13.59
CA TRP A 54 -25.47 0.99 -12.92
C TRP A 54 -24.71 -0.04 -12.09
N ASN A 55 -25.42 -0.88 -11.34
CA ASN A 55 -24.81 -1.99 -10.59
C ASN A 55 -24.02 -2.92 -11.53
N SER A 56 -24.60 -3.34 -12.66
CA SER A 56 -23.93 -4.22 -13.62
C SER A 56 -22.71 -3.57 -14.28
N THR A 57 -22.84 -2.29 -14.69
CA THR A 57 -21.77 -1.54 -15.35
C THR A 57 -20.59 -1.32 -14.40
N LEU A 58 -20.86 -0.90 -13.16
CA LEU A 58 -19.84 -0.62 -12.13
C LEU A 58 -19.22 -1.88 -11.51
N ARG A 59 -19.77 -3.06 -11.81
CA ARG A 59 -19.19 -4.37 -11.51
C ARG A 59 -18.40 -4.95 -12.69
N GLY A 60 -18.63 -4.42 -13.90
CA GLY A 60 -18.00 -4.91 -15.10
C GLY A 60 -16.49 -4.72 -15.08
N GLN A 61 -15.78 -5.72 -15.58
CA GLN A 61 -14.32 -5.75 -15.66
C GLN A 61 -13.74 -4.49 -16.30
N TYR A 62 -14.34 -4.02 -17.40
CA TYR A 62 -13.96 -2.79 -18.08
C TYR A 62 -13.96 -1.56 -17.16
N PHE A 63 -15.03 -1.36 -16.39
CA PHE A 63 -15.10 -0.23 -15.47
C PHE A 63 -14.06 -0.36 -14.35
N THR A 64 -13.93 -1.56 -13.76
CA THR A 64 -12.99 -1.78 -12.65
C THR A 64 -11.53 -1.56 -13.08
N GLU A 65 -11.15 -2.04 -14.25
CA GLU A 65 -9.80 -1.85 -14.81
C GLU A 65 -9.52 -0.38 -15.14
N LEU A 66 -10.49 0.30 -15.75
CA LEU A 66 -10.38 1.71 -16.09
C LEU A 66 -10.30 2.60 -14.84
N PHE A 67 -11.11 2.30 -13.83
CA PHE A 67 -11.07 2.97 -12.53
C PHE A 67 -9.70 2.80 -11.87
N LEU A 68 -9.20 1.55 -11.80
CA LEU A 68 -7.88 1.27 -11.23
C LEU A 68 -6.75 1.97 -12.00
N THR A 69 -6.82 2.01 -13.33
CA THR A 69 -5.85 2.72 -14.18
C THR A 69 -5.82 4.23 -13.86
N MET A 70 -7.00 4.84 -13.70
CA MET A 70 -7.08 6.25 -13.32
C MET A 70 -6.60 6.50 -11.90
N SER A 71 -6.87 5.57 -10.99
CA SER A 71 -6.44 5.59 -9.60
C SER A 71 -4.90 5.47 -9.47
N LEU A 72 -4.27 4.61 -10.29
CA LEU A 72 -2.81 4.49 -10.41
C LEU A 72 -2.15 5.80 -10.87
N ALA A 73 -2.81 6.57 -11.73
CA ALA A 73 -2.33 7.88 -12.15
C ALA A 73 -2.55 8.99 -11.11
N ARG A 74 -3.35 8.73 -10.06
CA ARG A 74 -3.73 9.69 -9.01
C ARG A 74 -3.63 9.03 -7.64
N PRO A 75 -2.41 8.66 -7.21
CA PRO A 75 -2.22 8.01 -5.93
C PRO A 75 -2.72 8.89 -4.78
N ARG A 76 -3.05 8.22 -3.68
CA ARG A 76 -3.57 8.81 -2.46
C ARG A 76 -2.67 8.45 -1.28
N LEU A 77 -2.65 9.32 -0.29
CA LEU A 77 -2.21 8.97 1.05
C LEU A 77 -3.31 8.11 1.68
N LEU A 78 -2.94 7.00 2.31
CA LEU A 78 -3.85 6.23 3.15
C LEU A 78 -3.39 6.34 4.60
N PHE A 79 -4.28 6.82 5.46
CA PHE A 79 -4.07 6.90 6.89
C PHE A 79 -4.83 5.77 7.56
N SER A 80 -4.15 5.04 8.43
CA SER A 80 -4.76 4.04 9.29
C SER A 80 -4.60 4.45 10.75
N PHE A 81 -5.71 4.43 11.48
CA PHE A 81 -5.76 4.80 12.88
C PHE A 81 -6.35 3.66 13.70
N ARG A 82 -5.66 3.27 14.77
CA ARG A 82 -6.09 2.25 15.73
C ARG A 82 -6.27 2.78 17.16
N LYS A 83 -7.46 2.57 17.75
CA LYS A 83 -7.79 2.79 19.19
C LYS A 83 -8.94 1.87 19.57
N ASP A 84 -8.93 1.32 20.78
CA ASP A 84 -10.03 0.52 21.35
C ASP A 84 -10.61 -0.53 20.38
N ARG A 85 -9.75 -1.40 19.83
CA ARG A 85 -10.16 -2.48 18.90
C ARG A 85 -10.88 -1.97 17.64
N LYS A 86 -10.66 -0.70 17.28
CA LYS A 86 -11.22 -0.10 16.07
C LYS A 86 -10.10 0.34 15.15
N LEU A 87 -10.17 -0.10 13.90
CA LEU A 87 -9.32 0.38 12.81
C LEU A 87 -10.16 1.31 11.93
N CYS A 88 -9.63 2.50 11.68
CA CYS A 88 -10.24 3.49 10.80
C CYS A 88 -9.29 3.80 9.64
N PHE A 89 -9.83 3.85 8.43
CA PHE A 89 -9.10 4.29 7.26
C PHE A 89 -9.61 5.64 6.76
N PHE A 90 -8.67 6.51 6.43
CA PHE A 90 -8.92 7.76 5.72
C PHE A 90 -7.99 7.83 4.52
N SER A 91 -8.39 8.51 3.46
CA SER A 91 -7.45 8.80 2.36
C SER A 91 -7.52 10.24 1.93
N ALA A 92 -6.41 10.78 1.43
CA ALA A 92 -6.35 12.10 0.85
C ALA A 92 -5.53 12.05 -0.45
N PRO A 93 -5.83 12.90 -1.46
CA PRO A 93 -4.96 13.07 -2.62
C PRO A 93 -3.48 13.23 -2.24
N GLN A 94 -2.60 12.48 -2.91
CA GLN A 94 -1.16 12.61 -2.73
C GLN A 94 -0.60 13.66 -3.69
N GLY A 95 0.30 14.52 -3.22
CA GLY A 95 1.03 15.42 -4.12
C GLY A 95 0.29 16.68 -4.58
N GLU A 96 -0.93 16.95 -4.10
CA GLU A 96 -1.63 18.19 -4.45
C GLU A 96 -0.81 19.42 -4.06
N SER A 97 -0.60 20.30 -5.03
CA SER A 97 0.33 21.45 -4.98
C SER A 97 -0.32 22.72 -4.43
N SER A 98 -1.62 22.68 -4.12
CA SER A 98 -2.35 23.86 -3.63
C SER A 98 -2.05 24.12 -2.15
N SER A 99 -1.90 25.38 -1.79
CA SER A 99 -1.81 25.87 -0.41
C SER A 99 -3.10 25.64 0.40
N SER A 100 -4.16 25.12 -0.24
CA SER A 100 -5.43 24.81 0.39
C SER A 100 -5.35 23.53 1.22
N PRO A 101 -6.02 23.50 2.39
CA PRO A 101 -6.20 22.27 3.14
C PRO A 101 -6.89 21.20 2.30
N VAL A 102 -6.44 19.95 2.43
CA VAL A 102 -7.01 18.79 1.76
C VAL A 102 -7.93 18.06 2.73
N THR A 103 -9.16 17.76 2.31
CA THR A 103 -10.09 16.99 3.12
C THR A 103 -9.83 15.50 2.91
N ALA A 104 -9.65 14.76 4.01
CA ALA A 104 -9.53 13.31 3.93
C ALA A 104 -10.91 12.66 3.78
N ASP A 105 -11.02 11.74 2.83
CA ASP A 105 -12.19 10.89 2.64
C ASP A 105 -12.19 9.78 3.68
N TYR A 106 -13.26 9.71 4.46
CA TYR A 106 -13.47 8.62 5.40
C TYR A 106 -13.89 7.35 4.67
N HIS A 107 -13.04 6.34 4.74
CA HIS A 107 -13.28 5.06 4.11
C HIS A 107 -14.13 4.17 5.01
N LEU A 108 -13.59 3.67 6.12
CA LEU A 108 -14.27 2.70 6.98
C LEU A 108 -13.91 2.75 8.46
N LYS A 109 -14.83 2.20 9.27
CA LYS A 109 -14.61 1.72 10.65
C LYS A 109 -14.77 0.22 10.66
N PHE A 110 -13.79 -0.49 11.20
CA PHE A 110 -13.96 -1.87 11.61
C PHE A 110 -13.85 -1.97 13.12
N LYS A 111 -14.76 -2.74 13.75
CA LYS A 111 -14.45 -3.34 15.04
C LYS A 111 -13.68 -4.61 14.72
N LEU A 112 -12.43 -4.62 15.09
CA LEU A 112 -11.54 -5.76 14.98
C LEU A 112 -11.31 -6.23 16.41
N ASP A 113 -11.71 -7.45 16.73
CA ASP A 113 -11.77 -7.95 18.12
C ASP A 113 -10.42 -7.90 18.88
N ASP A 114 -9.32 -7.65 18.19
CA ASP A 114 -7.94 -7.78 18.66
C ASP A 114 -7.01 -6.67 18.13
N SER A 115 -5.73 -6.68 18.52
CA SER A 115 -4.71 -5.74 18.04
C SER A 115 -4.19 -6.17 16.67
N TYR A 116 -4.24 -5.29 15.67
CA TYR A 116 -3.73 -5.56 14.32
C TYR A 116 -2.60 -4.58 13.93
N GLU A 117 -1.69 -5.08 13.09
CA GLU A 117 -0.64 -4.33 12.37
C GLU A 117 -0.99 -4.29 10.88
N VAL A 118 -0.60 -3.22 10.20
CA VAL A 118 -0.64 -3.18 8.73
C VAL A 118 0.62 -3.87 8.22
N CYS A 119 0.45 -4.87 7.36
CA CYS A 119 1.51 -5.76 6.86
C CYS A 119 1.60 -5.69 5.34
N GLY A 120 1.68 -4.47 4.85
CA GLY A 120 1.81 -4.16 3.44
C GLY A 120 0.49 -3.78 2.78
N HIS A 121 0.65 -3.13 1.64
CA HIS A 121 -0.43 -2.77 0.75
C HIS A 121 0.07 -2.90 -0.69
N VAL A 122 -0.83 -3.25 -1.60
CA VAL A 122 -0.53 -3.27 -3.03
C VAL A 122 -1.84 -3.26 -3.82
N ARG A 123 -1.88 -2.47 -4.90
CA ARG A 123 -3.06 -2.31 -5.79
C ARG A 123 -4.40 -2.16 -5.05
N GLY A 124 -4.43 -1.34 -4.01
CA GLY A 124 -5.65 -1.00 -3.26
C GLY A 124 -6.09 -1.99 -2.20
N LEU A 125 -5.37 -3.11 -2.04
CA LEU A 125 -5.53 -4.03 -0.93
C LEU A 125 -4.52 -3.74 0.18
N VAL A 126 -4.93 -3.98 1.41
CA VAL A 126 -4.13 -3.85 2.63
C VAL A 126 -4.17 -5.18 3.36
N CYS A 127 -3.01 -5.71 3.75
CA CYS A 127 -2.95 -6.89 4.61
C CYS A 127 -2.85 -6.46 6.07
N LEU A 128 -3.61 -7.10 6.94
CA LEU A 128 -3.65 -6.85 8.37
C LEU A 128 -3.26 -8.13 9.12
N ALA A 129 -2.22 -8.09 9.94
CA ALA A 129 -1.87 -9.23 10.80
C ALA A 129 -2.29 -8.98 12.25
N ASP A 130 -2.73 -10.04 12.92
CA ASP A 130 -3.05 -10.04 14.34
C ASP A 130 -1.75 -10.09 15.18
N LEU A 131 -1.56 -9.07 16.02
CA LEU A 131 -0.36 -8.82 16.82
C LEU A 131 -0.31 -9.54 18.17
N ARG A 132 -1.26 -10.44 18.46
CA ARG A 132 -1.32 -10.99 19.81
C ARG A 132 -0.09 -11.78 20.21
N ASP A 133 0.44 -11.36 21.35
CA ASP A 133 1.33 -12.14 22.19
C ASP A 133 0.59 -13.42 22.61
N VAL A 134 1.25 -14.55 22.41
CA VAL A 134 0.66 -15.88 22.47
C VAL A 134 0.40 -16.27 23.93
N LYS A 135 -0.65 -15.72 24.54
CA LYS A 135 -1.25 -16.25 25.77
C LYS A 135 -2.63 -16.80 25.45
N GLY A 136 -2.65 -18.00 24.86
CA GLY A 136 -3.82 -18.87 24.85
C GLY A 136 -4.56 -19.07 23.52
N ARG A 137 -4.28 -18.30 22.45
CA ARG A 137 -4.83 -18.59 21.11
C ARG A 137 -3.79 -19.31 20.23
N LYS A 138 -4.15 -20.49 19.72
CA LYS A 138 -3.27 -21.40 18.95
C LYS A 138 -3.17 -21.08 17.45
N GLY A 139 -3.53 -19.88 17.00
CA GLY A 139 -3.41 -19.56 15.57
C GLY A 139 -3.59 -18.10 15.22
N THR A 140 -2.80 -17.68 14.22
CA THR A 140 -2.85 -16.36 13.58
C THR A 140 -3.52 -16.48 12.22
N ALA A 141 -4.26 -15.45 11.83
CA ALA A 141 -4.84 -15.32 10.49
C ALA A 141 -4.75 -13.87 10.06
N PRO A 142 -4.00 -13.57 8.98
CA PRO A 142 -4.07 -12.27 8.36
C PRO A 142 -5.46 -12.03 7.78
N VAL A 143 -5.83 -10.76 7.65
CA VAL A 143 -7.07 -10.33 7.02
C VAL A 143 -6.69 -9.38 5.89
N ILE A 144 -7.19 -9.67 4.68
CA ILE A 144 -7.08 -8.74 3.56
C ILE A 144 -8.24 -7.74 3.66
N CYS A 145 -7.94 -6.46 3.52
CA CYS A 145 -8.89 -5.37 3.56
C CYS A 145 -8.81 -4.57 2.25
N SER A 146 -9.97 -4.17 1.73
CA SER A 146 -10.08 -3.18 0.66
C SER A 146 -10.68 -1.92 1.28
N PRO A 147 -9.87 -0.90 1.59
CA PRO A 147 -10.37 0.32 2.21
C PRO A 147 -11.39 1.06 1.33
N SER A 148 -11.27 0.99 0.01
CA SER A 148 -12.19 1.65 -0.93
C SER A 148 -13.58 1.02 -0.97
N THR A 149 -13.68 -0.31 -0.85
CA THR A 149 -14.97 -1.03 -0.91
C THR A 149 -15.52 -1.40 0.46
N GLY A 150 -14.67 -1.44 1.48
CA GLY A 150 -15.03 -1.86 2.83
C GLY A 150 -15.12 -3.34 3.06
N GLN A 151 -14.67 -4.13 2.09
CA GLN A 151 -14.65 -5.58 2.23
C GLN A 151 -13.47 -6.04 3.08
N LEU A 152 -13.70 -7.13 3.79
CA LEU A 152 -12.70 -7.88 4.53
C LEU A 152 -12.74 -9.33 4.05
N LEU A 153 -11.56 -9.91 3.86
CA LEU A 153 -11.37 -11.32 3.55
C LEU A 153 -10.45 -11.92 4.61
N PRO A 154 -11.02 -12.57 5.65
CA PRO A 154 -10.23 -13.32 6.61
C PRO A 154 -9.57 -14.50 5.92
N LEU A 155 -8.26 -14.65 6.09
CA LEU A 155 -7.52 -15.80 5.55
C LEU A 155 -7.63 -17.01 6.50
N PRO A 156 -7.40 -18.24 6.01
CA PRO A 156 -7.39 -19.43 6.86
C PRO A 156 -6.39 -19.30 8.01
N LYS A 157 -6.77 -19.77 9.19
CA LYS A 157 -5.89 -19.77 10.37
C LYS A 157 -4.77 -20.79 10.19
N VAL A 158 -3.54 -20.38 10.51
CA VAL A 158 -2.42 -21.29 10.66
C VAL A 158 -2.30 -21.70 12.12
N LYS A 159 -2.40 -23.00 12.41
CA LYS A 159 -2.17 -23.51 13.76
C LYS A 159 -0.67 -23.50 14.04
N THR A 160 -0.27 -22.84 15.12
CA THR A 160 1.13 -22.78 15.56
C THR A 160 1.28 -23.55 16.87
N ASN A 161 2.15 -24.56 16.88
CA ASN A 161 2.27 -25.50 18.01
C ASN A 161 3.08 -24.97 19.22
N LYS A 162 3.71 -23.78 19.14
CA LYS A 162 4.53 -23.23 20.24
C LYS A 162 4.10 -21.81 20.62
N SER A 163 4.30 -21.49 21.90
CA SER A 163 3.84 -20.28 22.58
C SER A 163 4.69 -19.02 22.34
N PHE A 164 5.73 -19.08 21.49
CA PHE A 164 6.73 -18.00 21.39
C PHE A 164 7.21 -17.74 19.94
N PHE A 165 6.37 -17.99 18.94
CA PHE A 165 6.77 -17.78 17.56
C PHE A 165 6.55 -16.34 17.09
N SER A 166 7.56 -15.79 16.40
CA SER A 166 7.37 -14.61 15.56
C SER A 166 6.63 -15.03 14.28
N VAL A 167 5.52 -14.35 13.97
CA VAL A 167 4.78 -14.52 12.71
C VAL A 167 4.79 -13.20 11.98
N ARG A 168 5.20 -13.21 10.72
CA ARG A 168 5.16 -12.05 9.83
C ARG A 168 4.40 -12.41 8.57
N SER A 169 3.67 -11.46 8.02
CA SER A 169 2.93 -11.62 6.78
C SER A 169 3.25 -10.48 5.84
N PHE A 170 3.25 -10.74 4.55
CA PHE A 170 3.54 -9.75 3.53
C PHE A 170 2.60 -9.95 2.35
N LEU A 171 2.00 -8.87 1.88
CA LEU A 171 1.19 -8.87 0.67
C LEU A 171 2.03 -8.49 -0.54
N GLY A 172 2.01 -9.34 -1.56
CA GLY A 172 2.65 -9.13 -2.84
C GLY A 172 1.67 -9.25 -4.00
N PHE A 173 2.07 -8.69 -5.14
CA PHE A 173 1.32 -8.76 -6.39
C PHE A 173 2.27 -9.07 -7.54
N ASP A 174 1.99 -10.14 -8.28
CA ASP A 174 2.68 -10.45 -9.54
C ASP A 174 1.99 -9.71 -10.69
N PRO A 175 2.66 -8.74 -11.34
CA PRO A 175 2.09 -8.04 -12.49
C PRO A 175 2.01 -8.89 -13.77
N THR A 176 2.68 -10.05 -13.82
CA THR A 176 2.67 -10.90 -15.03
C THR A 176 1.42 -11.76 -15.09
N ASP A 177 1.18 -12.53 -14.03
CA ASP A 177 0.03 -13.43 -13.95
C ASP A 177 -1.19 -12.72 -13.28
N GLU A 178 -1.03 -11.45 -12.91
CA GLU A 178 -2.01 -10.60 -12.23
C GLU A 178 -2.56 -11.17 -10.91
N GLU A 179 -1.71 -11.90 -10.18
CA GLU A 179 -2.10 -12.58 -8.95
C GLU A 179 -1.62 -11.84 -7.70
N PHE A 180 -2.49 -11.81 -6.68
CA PHE A 180 -2.10 -11.43 -5.33
C PHE A 180 -1.68 -12.66 -4.54
N LYS A 181 -0.56 -12.56 -3.83
CA LYS A 181 -0.09 -13.61 -2.92
C LYS A 181 0.27 -13.03 -1.56
N VAL A 182 0.03 -13.82 -0.53
CA VAL A 182 0.42 -13.51 0.85
C VAL A 182 1.52 -14.47 1.26
N LEU A 183 2.69 -13.94 1.57
CA LEU A 183 3.77 -14.67 2.21
C LEU A 183 3.57 -14.61 3.72
N MET A 184 3.67 -15.74 4.42
CA MET A 184 3.72 -15.82 5.87
C MET A 184 5.00 -16.52 6.30
N ILE A 185 5.74 -15.89 7.22
CA ILE A 185 6.98 -16.42 7.79
C ILE A 185 6.76 -16.69 9.27
N THR A 186 7.01 -17.93 9.72
CA THR A 186 6.91 -18.34 11.12
C THR A 186 8.27 -18.77 11.67
N ASP A 187 8.66 -18.20 12.80
CA ASP A 187 9.95 -18.45 13.49
C ASP A 187 11.20 -18.18 12.64
N GLY A 188 11.03 -17.46 11.53
CA GLY A 188 12.06 -17.25 10.52
C GLY A 188 12.44 -18.50 9.72
N ILE A 189 11.70 -19.60 9.85
CA ILE A 189 12.02 -20.91 9.25
C ILE A 189 10.93 -21.31 8.26
N GLU A 190 9.68 -21.34 8.72
CA GLU A 190 8.57 -21.83 7.91
C GLU A 190 8.04 -20.71 7.01
N HIS A 191 8.08 -20.93 5.71
CA HIS A 191 7.53 -20.03 4.71
C HIS A 191 6.26 -20.65 4.12
N ARG A 192 5.17 -19.90 4.16
CA ARG A 192 3.88 -20.30 3.59
C ARG A 192 3.41 -19.25 2.61
N VAL A 193 2.83 -19.69 1.51
CA VAL A 193 2.23 -18.81 0.51
C VAL A 193 0.77 -19.17 0.35
N LEU A 194 -0.06 -18.15 0.15
CA LEU A 194 -1.46 -18.27 -0.21
C LEU A 194 -1.76 -17.30 -1.36
N THR A 195 -2.35 -17.81 -2.43
CA THR A 195 -2.78 -17.02 -3.60
C THR A 195 -4.24 -16.62 -3.45
N LEU A 196 -4.55 -15.34 -3.57
CA LEU A 196 -5.93 -14.83 -3.56
C LEU A 196 -6.62 -15.13 -4.91
N GLY A 197 -7.94 -15.08 -4.96
CA GLY A 197 -8.71 -15.35 -6.18
C GLY A 197 -8.87 -16.82 -6.56
N THR A 198 -8.30 -17.71 -5.76
CA THR A 198 -8.47 -19.15 -5.92
C THR A 198 -9.81 -19.59 -5.35
N ARG A 199 -10.42 -20.63 -5.94
CA ARG A 199 -11.69 -21.21 -5.45
C ARG A 199 -11.61 -21.64 -3.98
N LYS A 200 -10.41 -21.98 -3.51
CA LYS A 200 -10.13 -22.46 -2.17
C LYS A 200 -8.87 -21.78 -1.66
N LEU A 201 -9.03 -20.92 -0.67
CA LEU A 201 -7.91 -20.24 -0.01
C LEU A 201 -7.18 -21.24 0.88
N GLU A 202 -5.97 -21.64 0.50
CA GLU A 202 -5.16 -22.59 1.25
C GLU A 202 -3.71 -22.12 1.37
N TRP A 203 -3.15 -22.33 2.55
CA TRP A 203 -1.72 -22.15 2.77
C TRP A 203 -0.96 -23.37 2.29
N ARG A 204 0.11 -23.13 1.55
CA ARG A 204 1.07 -24.16 1.18
C ARG A 204 2.48 -23.76 1.58
N MET A 205 3.28 -24.75 1.96
CA MET A 205 4.69 -24.55 2.29
C MET A 205 5.47 -24.25 1.01
N VAL A 206 6.45 -23.35 1.12
CA VAL A 206 7.41 -23.05 0.06
C VAL A 206 8.82 -23.08 0.61
N GLU A 207 9.76 -23.49 -0.22
CA GLU A 207 11.18 -23.37 0.09
C GLU A 207 11.71 -22.08 -0.55
N CYS A 208 11.93 -21.07 0.30
CA CYS A 208 12.35 -19.75 -0.15
C CYS A 208 13.84 -19.67 -0.54
N GLY A 209 14.64 -20.71 -0.31
CA GLY A 209 16.03 -20.78 -0.77
C GLY A 209 17.03 -19.88 -0.04
N ILE A 210 16.67 -19.33 1.13
CA ILE A 210 17.57 -18.53 1.98
C ILE A 210 17.62 -19.06 3.41
N PRO A 211 18.70 -18.77 4.18
CA PRO A 211 18.80 -19.18 5.57
C PRO A 211 17.70 -18.62 6.48
N ARG A 212 17.62 -19.18 7.70
CA ARG A 212 16.73 -18.69 8.74
C ARG A 212 16.94 -17.18 8.97
N HIS A 213 15.86 -16.42 8.91
CA HIS A 213 15.90 -14.97 9.08
C HIS A 213 14.64 -14.45 9.73
N HIS A 214 14.74 -13.38 10.50
CA HIS A 214 13.62 -12.80 11.24
C HIS A 214 13.30 -11.41 10.70
N PRO A 215 12.20 -11.24 9.95
CA PRO A 215 11.82 -9.93 9.44
C PRO A 215 11.56 -8.93 10.57
N LEU A 216 11.96 -7.69 10.36
CA LEU A 216 11.68 -6.58 11.28
C LEU A 216 10.19 -6.20 11.28
N SER A 217 9.77 -5.46 12.30
CA SER A 217 8.46 -4.78 12.31
C SER A 217 8.51 -3.59 11.37
N ASP A 218 7.55 -3.52 10.46
CA ASP A 218 7.36 -2.43 9.49
C ASP A 218 8.47 -2.29 8.43
N GLY A 219 8.16 -1.54 7.38
CA GLY A 219 9.13 -1.11 6.37
C GLY A 219 9.22 -2.01 5.15
N GLU A 220 8.26 -2.92 4.96
CA GLU A 220 8.08 -3.70 3.75
C GLU A 220 7.52 -2.87 2.59
N ILE A 221 7.87 -3.25 1.36
CA ILE A 221 7.33 -2.63 0.14
C ILE A 221 7.22 -3.63 -1.00
N CYS A 222 6.14 -3.56 -1.78
CA CYS A 222 5.97 -4.35 -3.00
C CYS A 222 6.28 -3.50 -4.24
N ILE A 223 7.24 -3.92 -5.05
CA ILE A 223 7.69 -3.21 -6.26
C ILE A 223 7.87 -4.24 -7.38
N ASN A 224 7.12 -4.07 -8.49
CA ASN A 224 7.29 -4.86 -9.73
C ASN A 224 7.37 -6.39 -9.51
N GLY A 225 6.48 -6.96 -8.69
CA GLY A 225 6.49 -8.41 -8.42
C GLY A 225 7.46 -8.86 -7.32
N GLY A 226 8.27 -7.96 -6.75
CA GLY A 226 9.13 -8.24 -5.60
C GLY A 226 8.57 -7.62 -4.31
N VAL A 227 8.46 -8.42 -3.26
CA VAL A 227 8.21 -7.93 -1.90
C VAL A 227 9.53 -7.81 -1.17
N TYR A 228 9.89 -6.58 -0.82
CA TYR A 228 11.14 -6.24 -0.14
C TYR A 228 10.89 -5.96 1.33
N TYR A 229 11.71 -6.53 2.20
CA TYR A 229 11.64 -6.31 3.64
C TYR A 229 13.04 -6.45 4.27
N ILE A 230 13.23 -5.86 5.46
CA ILE A 230 14.49 -5.98 6.20
C ILE A 230 14.38 -7.15 7.18
N ALA A 231 15.41 -7.98 7.25
CA ALA A 231 15.45 -9.11 8.17
C ALA A 231 16.79 -9.25 8.90
N ARG A 232 16.71 -9.84 10.10
CA ARG A 232 17.87 -10.25 10.90
C ARG A 232 18.29 -11.67 10.54
N PHE A 233 19.56 -11.84 10.22
CA PHE A 233 20.21 -13.12 10.03
C PHE A 233 21.17 -13.40 11.18
N LEU A 234 21.39 -14.68 11.49
CA LEU A 234 22.43 -15.09 12.42
C LEU A 234 23.76 -15.15 11.67
N GLY A 235 24.66 -14.21 11.97
CA GLY A 235 26.00 -14.14 11.42
C GLY A 235 27.03 -14.96 12.21
N PRO A 236 28.29 -14.99 11.75
CA PRO A 236 29.40 -15.63 12.46
C PRO A 236 29.55 -15.08 13.88
N GLY A 237 29.88 -15.94 14.86
CA GLY A 237 30.08 -15.53 16.25
C GLY A 237 28.82 -15.08 16.99
N HIS A 238 27.63 -15.53 16.54
CA HIS A 238 26.32 -15.20 17.12
C HIS A 238 25.92 -13.72 17.07
N GLN A 239 26.51 -12.95 16.15
CA GLN A 239 26.10 -11.57 15.91
C GLN A 239 24.94 -11.52 14.91
N TYR A 240 23.98 -10.63 15.13
CA TYR A 240 22.90 -10.40 14.18
C TYR A 240 23.34 -9.42 13.10
N ILE A 241 23.19 -9.82 11.85
CA ILE A 241 23.35 -8.93 10.69
C ILE A 241 21.98 -8.60 10.11
N LEU A 242 21.81 -7.35 9.66
CA LEU A 242 20.63 -6.95 8.90
C LEU A 242 20.92 -7.16 7.41
N ALA A 243 19.89 -7.51 6.66
CA ALA A 243 19.93 -7.49 5.21
C ALA A 243 18.54 -7.24 4.64
N ILE A 244 18.50 -6.74 3.41
CA ILE A 244 17.26 -6.64 2.64
C ILE A 244 16.99 -7.98 1.98
N VAL A 245 15.76 -8.47 2.11
CA VAL A 245 15.28 -9.68 1.44
C VAL A 245 14.26 -9.28 0.40
N CYS A 246 14.37 -9.87 -0.79
CA CYS A 246 13.39 -9.79 -1.85
C CYS A 246 12.72 -11.14 -2.00
N PHE A 247 11.42 -11.22 -1.73
CA PHE A 247 10.58 -12.35 -2.12
C PHE A 247 9.98 -12.07 -3.50
N ASP A 248 10.37 -12.87 -4.49
CA ASP A 248 9.76 -12.84 -5.82
C ASP A 248 8.37 -13.49 -5.74
N VAL A 249 7.32 -12.73 -6.00
CA VAL A 249 5.93 -13.18 -5.86
C VAL A 249 5.59 -14.28 -6.86
N ARG A 250 6.16 -14.22 -8.06
CA ARG A 250 5.86 -15.19 -9.11
C ARG A 250 6.60 -16.49 -8.89
N LEU A 251 7.91 -16.40 -8.68
CA LEU A 251 8.81 -17.55 -8.50
C LEU A 251 8.73 -18.14 -7.09
N GLU A 252 8.22 -17.37 -6.14
CA GLU A 252 8.06 -17.73 -4.73
C GLU A 252 9.37 -18.12 -4.05
N LYS A 253 10.42 -17.41 -4.46
CA LYS A 253 11.78 -17.56 -3.94
C LYS A 253 12.22 -16.26 -3.29
N CYS A 254 12.97 -16.40 -2.21
CA CYS A 254 13.66 -15.27 -1.62
C CYS A 254 15.08 -15.18 -2.18
N ARG A 255 15.58 -13.95 -2.24
CA ARG A 255 17.00 -13.65 -2.42
C ARG A 255 17.40 -12.56 -1.44
N VAL A 256 18.63 -12.64 -0.97
CA VAL A 256 19.24 -11.56 -0.19
C VAL A 256 19.75 -10.52 -1.17
N VAL A 257 19.38 -9.26 -0.95
CA VAL A 257 19.92 -8.13 -1.69
C VAL A 257 21.12 -7.63 -0.89
N ASN A 258 22.31 -7.88 -1.41
CA ASN A 258 23.54 -7.45 -0.76
C ASN A 258 23.63 -5.93 -0.72
N GLU A 259 24.21 -5.46 0.38
CA GLU A 259 24.37 -4.07 0.73
C GLU A 259 25.68 -3.57 0.14
N ASP A 260 25.75 -2.29 -0.26
CA ASP A 260 27.04 -1.68 -0.57
C ASP A 260 27.89 -1.60 0.70
N GLU A 261 29.21 -1.83 0.60
CA GLU A 261 30.12 -1.82 1.78
C GLU A 261 30.07 -0.49 2.56
N SER A 262 29.76 0.60 1.88
CA SER A 262 29.63 1.93 2.49
C SER A 262 28.23 2.22 3.02
N MET A 263 27.26 1.32 2.76
CA MET A 263 25.93 1.35 3.35
C MET A 263 25.97 0.72 4.75
N ARG A 264 26.10 1.55 5.79
CA ARG A 264 25.91 1.06 7.17
C ARG A 264 24.43 0.85 7.44
N LEU A 265 23.91 -0.37 7.29
CA LEU A 265 22.50 -0.60 7.62
C LEU A 265 22.24 -0.48 9.11
N GLY A 266 21.58 0.64 9.46
CA GLY A 266 20.64 0.70 10.56
C GLY A 266 19.27 0.18 10.09
N CYS A 267 18.20 0.92 10.39
CA CYS A 267 16.86 0.63 9.88
C CYS A 267 16.45 1.71 8.86
N PRO A 268 16.80 1.57 7.56
CA PRO A 268 16.30 2.49 6.53
C PRO A 268 14.79 2.33 6.33
N THR A 269 14.17 3.35 5.74
CA THR A 269 12.85 3.21 5.13
C THR A 269 13.04 2.70 3.71
N LEU A 270 12.50 1.51 3.38
CA LEU A 270 12.48 1.04 2.00
C LEU A 270 11.46 1.86 1.20
N VAL A 271 11.86 2.30 0.01
CA VAL A 271 11.07 3.19 -0.84
C VAL A 271 11.05 2.71 -2.29
N ASN A 272 9.97 3.00 -2.99
CA ASN A 272 9.92 2.85 -4.44
C ASN A 272 10.37 4.18 -5.06
N TYR A 273 11.61 4.22 -5.53
CA TYR A 273 12.16 5.38 -6.21
C TYR A 273 12.15 5.15 -7.72
N LYS A 274 11.21 5.81 -8.42
CA LYS A 274 11.07 5.73 -9.89
C LYS A 274 11.02 4.29 -10.42
N GLY A 275 10.37 3.37 -9.71
CA GLY A 275 10.21 1.96 -10.08
C GLY A 275 11.33 1.04 -9.59
N LYS A 276 12.36 1.58 -8.93
CA LYS A 276 13.47 0.82 -8.36
C LYS A 276 13.38 0.77 -6.83
N LEU A 277 13.97 -0.26 -6.25
CA LEU A 277 14.14 -0.33 -4.79
C LEU A 277 15.11 0.76 -4.34
N GLY A 278 14.70 1.54 -3.35
CA GLY A 278 15.59 2.45 -2.64
C GLY A 278 15.60 2.19 -1.13
N ALA A 279 16.74 2.46 -0.50
CA ALA A 279 16.89 2.50 0.94
C ALA A 279 17.16 3.94 1.37
N LEU A 280 16.20 4.54 2.08
CA LEU A 280 16.27 5.93 2.49
C LEU A 280 16.65 6.02 3.97
N PHE A 281 17.82 6.62 4.21
CA PHE A 281 18.34 6.91 5.54
C PHE A 281 18.16 8.39 5.86
N GLY A 282 17.79 8.71 7.09
CA GLY A 282 17.68 10.09 7.54
C GLY A 282 16.69 10.26 8.67
N GLY A 283 16.74 11.42 9.33
CA GLY A 283 15.85 11.71 10.44
C GLY A 283 15.63 13.18 10.77
N SER A 284 16.27 14.12 10.06
CA SER A 284 15.96 15.54 10.25
C SER A 284 16.52 16.47 9.16
N ARG A 285 17.82 16.41 8.85
CA ARG A 285 18.46 17.44 7.99
C ARG A 285 19.21 16.90 6.79
N ARG A 286 19.54 15.61 6.81
CA ARG A 286 20.24 14.92 5.73
C ARG A 286 19.48 13.66 5.39
N PHE A 287 19.17 13.52 4.11
CA PHE A 287 18.62 12.31 3.53
C PHE A 287 19.72 11.68 2.68
N GLU A 288 19.89 10.39 2.86
CA GLU A 288 20.78 9.57 2.07
C GLU A 288 19.92 8.48 1.44
N LEU A 289 19.68 8.63 0.14
CA LEU A 289 18.94 7.68 -0.66
C LEU A 289 19.93 6.80 -1.40
N TRP A 290 19.83 5.51 -1.15
CA TRP A 290 20.49 4.48 -1.97
C TRP A 290 19.47 3.89 -2.93
N VAL A 291 19.81 3.75 -4.21
CA VAL A 291 18.92 3.14 -5.22
C VAL A 291 19.61 1.92 -5.80
N LEU A 292 18.90 0.79 -5.82
CA LEU A 292 19.38 -0.45 -6.43
C LEU A 292 19.28 -0.31 -7.94
N GLU A 293 20.41 -0.15 -8.60
CA GLU A 293 20.49 0.01 -10.06
C GLU A 293 20.37 -1.33 -10.77
N ASP A 294 21.01 -2.35 -10.21
CA ASP A 294 21.02 -3.71 -10.72
C ASP A 294 20.95 -4.69 -9.55
N ALA A 295 19.90 -5.52 -9.55
CA ALA A 295 19.64 -6.51 -8.51
C ALA A 295 20.49 -7.78 -8.65
N GLU A 296 20.99 -8.09 -9.84
CA GLU A 296 21.84 -9.25 -10.11
C GLU A 296 23.28 -8.99 -9.69
N THR A 297 23.79 -7.81 -10.03
CA THR A 297 25.15 -7.39 -9.66
C THR A 297 25.22 -6.65 -8.33
N HIS A 298 24.09 -6.44 -7.66
CA HIS A 298 23.96 -5.72 -6.38
C HIS A 298 24.56 -4.30 -6.41
N GLN A 299 24.44 -3.62 -7.56
CA GLN A 299 24.97 -2.27 -7.71
C GLN A 299 24.01 -1.23 -7.15
N TRP A 300 24.55 -0.36 -6.30
CA TRP A 300 23.80 0.73 -5.68
C TRP A 300 24.35 2.09 -6.11
N SER A 301 23.45 3.05 -6.33
CA SER A 301 23.79 4.47 -6.49
C SER A 301 23.41 5.24 -5.24
N LYS A 302 24.23 6.23 -4.87
CA LYS A 302 24.05 7.05 -3.66
C LYS A 302 23.68 8.48 -4.02
N HIS A 303 22.57 8.95 -3.46
CA HIS A 303 22.13 10.33 -3.54
C HIS A 303 22.05 10.93 -2.14
N VAL A 304 22.75 12.06 -1.93
CA VAL A 304 22.73 12.77 -0.66
C VAL A 304 22.06 14.11 -0.85
N SER A 305 21.07 14.39 0.00
CA SER A 305 20.34 15.65 0.03
C SER A 305 20.42 16.25 1.44
N VAL A 306 20.69 17.56 1.51
CA VAL A 306 20.77 18.29 2.77
C VAL A 306 19.76 19.43 2.74
N LEU A 307 18.84 19.43 3.70
CA LEU A 307 17.83 20.47 3.87
C LEU A 307 18.50 21.81 4.22
N PRO A 308 18.27 22.89 3.46
CA PRO A 308 18.91 24.18 3.67
C PRO A 308 18.25 24.93 4.83
N GLN A 309 19.06 25.63 5.62
CA GLN A 309 18.57 26.56 6.63
C GLN A 309 18.12 27.87 5.96
N PRO A 310 17.07 28.55 6.47
CA PRO A 310 16.29 28.25 7.69
C PRO A 310 14.98 27.44 7.43
N LEU A 311 14.78 26.87 6.24
CA LEU A 311 13.50 26.25 5.82
C LEU A 311 13.00 25.20 6.80
N TRP A 312 13.89 24.35 7.31
CA TRP A 312 13.54 23.29 8.26
C TRP A 312 13.05 23.83 9.61
N GLU A 313 13.75 24.81 10.18
CA GLU A 313 13.45 25.37 11.50
C GLU A 313 12.13 26.14 11.50
N ASN A 314 11.88 26.89 10.42
CA ASN A 314 10.66 27.69 10.28
C ASN A 314 9.40 26.83 10.06
N LEU A 315 9.49 25.75 9.27
CA LEU A 315 8.33 24.94 8.90
C LEU A 315 8.03 23.79 9.87
N VAL A 316 9.06 23.13 10.40
CA VAL A 316 8.93 21.92 11.24
C VAL A 316 9.01 22.24 12.74
N ARG A 317 9.59 23.40 13.12
CA ARG A 317 9.78 23.83 14.51
C ARG A 317 10.39 22.71 15.37
N LYS A 318 9.68 22.27 16.42
CA LYS A 318 10.09 21.22 17.38
C LYS A 318 9.54 19.82 17.04
N ALA A 319 8.85 19.64 15.90
CA ALA A 319 8.22 18.36 15.58
C ALA A 319 9.26 17.28 15.25
N LYS A 320 9.14 16.12 15.89
CA LYS A 320 9.92 14.93 15.53
C LYS A 320 9.23 14.25 14.34
N LEU A 321 9.79 14.38 13.15
CA LEU A 321 9.26 13.73 11.94
C LEU A 321 9.88 12.34 11.76
N TYR A 322 9.17 11.47 11.06
CA TYR A 322 9.72 10.23 10.52
C TYR A 322 9.43 10.15 9.03
N ILE A 323 10.27 9.38 8.34
CA ILE A 323 10.15 9.15 6.89
C ILE A 323 9.05 8.14 6.66
N VAL A 324 8.07 8.50 5.83
CA VAL A 324 7.04 7.56 5.40
C VAL A 324 7.46 6.88 4.10
N GLY A 325 8.12 7.62 3.21
CA GLY A 325 8.71 7.09 2.00
C GLY A 325 8.92 8.18 0.96
N VAL A 326 8.99 7.79 -0.32
CA VAL A 326 9.02 8.72 -1.46
C VAL A 326 7.69 8.62 -2.21
N ALA A 327 7.11 9.78 -2.54
CA ALA A 327 5.90 9.84 -3.36
C ALA A 327 6.18 9.25 -4.75
N GLY A 328 5.39 8.26 -5.15
CA GLY A 328 5.64 7.43 -6.33
C GLY A 328 5.78 8.26 -7.61
N GLY A 329 6.80 7.91 -8.41
CA GLY A 329 7.12 8.61 -9.65
C GLY A 329 7.77 9.99 -9.48
N THR A 330 8.06 10.41 -8.25
CA THR A 330 8.67 11.72 -7.96
C THR A 330 9.99 11.57 -7.18
N ASP A 331 10.57 12.71 -6.80
CA ASP A 331 11.69 12.85 -5.87
C ASP A 331 11.26 13.38 -4.49
N GLU A 332 9.94 13.50 -4.24
CA GLU A 332 9.43 14.07 -3.01
C GLU A 332 9.45 13.05 -1.86
N VAL A 333 10.33 13.26 -0.88
CA VAL A 333 10.31 12.54 0.39
C VAL A 333 9.13 13.03 1.22
N VAL A 334 8.29 12.10 1.66
CA VAL A 334 7.13 12.40 2.51
C VAL A 334 7.47 12.11 3.97
N LEU A 335 7.27 13.11 4.81
CA LEU A 335 7.55 13.05 6.24
C LEU A 335 6.27 13.28 7.04
N TRP A 336 6.16 12.59 8.17
CA TRP A 336 5.00 12.72 9.06
C TRP A 336 5.41 12.88 10.53
N PRO A 337 4.71 13.72 11.33
CA PRO A 337 5.02 13.88 12.74
C PRO A 337 4.79 12.61 13.55
N ARG A 338 5.72 12.28 14.46
CA ARG A 338 5.55 11.17 15.43
C ARG A 338 4.45 11.44 16.45
N SER A 339 4.23 12.68 16.83
CA SER A 339 3.04 13.13 17.56
C SER A 339 2.17 13.95 16.60
N VAL A 340 0.93 13.52 16.33
CA VAL A 340 0.01 14.38 15.59
C VAL A 340 -0.98 14.98 16.57
N TYR A 341 -1.10 16.29 16.49
CA TYR A 341 -2.16 17.05 17.11
C TYR A 341 -2.90 17.76 15.98
N ASP A 342 -4.18 18.02 16.17
CA ASP A 342 -4.90 18.90 15.25
C ASP A 342 -4.21 20.27 15.21
N PRO A 343 -3.95 20.84 14.02
CA PRO A 343 -4.20 20.29 12.68
C PRO A 343 -3.19 19.25 12.18
N PHE A 344 -3.68 18.25 11.43
CA PHE A 344 -2.85 17.19 10.85
C PHE A 344 -2.00 17.72 9.69
N TYR A 345 -0.67 17.59 9.80
CA TYR A 345 0.26 18.04 8.77
C TYR A 345 0.99 16.88 8.10
N VAL A 346 1.15 16.97 6.77
CA VAL A 346 2.07 16.14 5.99
C VAL A 346 3.11 17.04 5.34
N TYR A 347 4.38 16.64 5.40
CA TYR A 347 5.49 17.42 4.86
C TYR A 347 6.04 16.72 3.61
N TYR A 348 6.30 17.49 2.57
CA TYR A 348 6.89 17.01 1.31
C TYR A 348 8.19 17.76 1.07
N TYR A 349 9.27 17.01 0.85
CA TYR A 349 10.59 17.53 0.55
C TYR A 349 11.04 17.05 -0.82
N SER A 350 11.18 17.95 -1.79
CA SER A 350 11.77 17.63 -3.09
C SER A 350 13.30 17.63 -2.97
N MET A 351 13.91 16.48 -3.23
CA MET A 351 15.37 16.32 -3.24
C MET A 351 16.04 17.09 -4.38
N GLU A 352 15.41 17.13 -5.56
CA GLU A 352 15.93 17.79 -6.76
C GLU A 352 15.82 19.32 -6.65
N ARG A 353 14.68 19.84 -6.18
CA ARG A 353 14.44 21.28 -6.06
C ARG A 353 14.91 21.86 -4.73
N ASN A 354 15.20 21.00 -3.76
CA ASN A 354 15.55 21.37 -2.41
C ASN A 354 14.49 22.24 -1.71
N THR A 355 13.21 21.94 -1.96
CA THR A 355 12.08 22.69 -1.41
C THR A 355 11.30 21.85 -0.43
N LEU A 356 10.89 22.46 0.68
CA LEU A 356 10.03 21.86 1.69
C LEU A 356 8.66 22.55 1.70
N ARG A 357 7.59 21.77 1.60
CA ARG A 357 6.21 22.25 1.73
C ARG A 357 5.46 21.42 2.76
N ARG A 358 4.43 22.03 3.34
CA ARG A 358 3.55 21.41 4.34
C ARG A 358 2.12 21.51 3.87
N VAL A 359 1.39 20.41 3.94
CA VAL A 359 -0.03 20.31 3.58
C VAL A 359 -0.84 20.02 4.84
N VAL A 360 -1.96 20.72 5.00
CA VAL A 360 -2.93 20.49 6.09
C VAL A 360 -3.95 19.46 5.62
N ILE A 361 -4.14 18.41 6.41
CA ILE A 361 -5.17 17.40 6.18
C ILE A 361 -6.30 17.62 7.19
N LYS A 362 -7.53 17.80 6.70
CA LYS A 362 -8.75 18.01 7.50
C LYS A 362 -9.62 16.75 7.54
N GLY A 363 -10.53 16.68 8.50
CA GLY A 363 -11.56 15.63 8.57
C GLY A 363 -11.14 14.38 9.34
N MET A 364 -10.03 14.44 10.09
CA MET A 364 -9.50 13.34 10.92
C MET A 364 -9.52 13.67 12.42
N ASP A 365 -10.22 14.73 12.81
CA ASP A 365 -10.16 15.31 14.17
C ASP A 365 -10.67 14.34 15.24
N ALA A 366 -11.57 13.43 14.87
CA ALA A 366 -12.12 12.40 15.75
C ALA A 366 -11.13 11.27 16.13
N VAL A 367 -9.91 11.24 15.56
CA VAL A 367 -8.93 10.15 15.74
C VAL A 367 -7.55 10.58 16.25
N SER A 368 -7.44 11.72 16.94
CA SER A 368 -6.17 12.29 17.44
C SER A 368 -5.33 11.37 18.34
N ASP A 369 -5.94 10.49 19.13
CA ASP A 369 -5.23 9.65 20.13
C ASP A 369 -4.86 8.24 19.64
N TYR A 370 -4.95 7.96 18.35
CA TYR A 370 -4.84 6.62 17.79
C TYR A 370 -3.37 6.26 17.47
N THR A 371 -2.99 4.98 17.61
CA THR A 371 -1.76 4.49 16.95
C THR A 371 -1.97 4.64 15.44
N LYS A 372 -0.97 5.17 14.75
CA LYS A 372 -1.15 5.66 13.39
C LYS A 372 -0.10 5.11 12.45
N HIS A 373 -0.52 4.82 11.23
CA HIS A 373 0.37 4.50 10.13
C HIS A 373 -0.12 5.27 8.90
N MET A 374 0.83 5.79 8.11
CA MET A 374 0.52 6.42 6.84
C MET A 374 1.20 5.60 5.75
N THR A 375 0.47 5.39 4.67
CA THR A 375 0.89 4.64 3.51
C THR A 375 0.84 5.55 2.29
N LEU A 376 1.91 5.56 1.50
CA LEU A 376 1.99 6.31 0.24
C LEU A 376 1.52 5.46 -0.92
N ASN A 377 1.18 6.10 -2.04
CA ASN A 377 0.87 5.44 -3.31
C ASN A 377 -0.33 4.48 -3.20
N TYR A 378 -1.22 4.72 -2.24
CA TYR A 378 -2.46 3.98 -2.16
C TYR A 378 -3.32 4.32 -3.37
N VAL A 379 -3.86 3.28 -3.99
CA VAL A 379 -4.81 3.41 -5.09
C VAL A 379 -6.13 2.83 -4.62
N GLU A 380 -7.22 3.49 -4.96
CA GLU A 380 -8.54 2.91 -4.79
C GLU A 380 -8.79 1.88 -5.89
N ASP A 381 -9.29 0.71 -5.51
CA ASP A 381 -9.84 -0.29 -6.41
C ASP A 381 -11.31 -0.54 -6.04
N VAL A 382 -12.17 -0.63 -7.04
CA VAL A 382 -13.60 -0.91 -6.88
C VAL A 382 -13.95 -2.36 -7.21
N LYS A 383 -12.96 -3.17 -7.61
CA LYS A 383 -13.07 -4.62 -7.78
C LYS A 383 -13.49 -5.26 -6.46
N PHE A 384 -14.49 -6.13 -6.51
CA PHE A 384 -14.93 -6.88 -5.34
C PHE A 384 -13.93 -7.98 -5.00
N MET A 385 -13.74 -8.26 -3.70
CA MET A 385 -12.84 -9.31 -3.23
C MET A 385 -13.14 -10.71 -3.75
N GLU A 386 -14.39 -10.99 -4.14
CA GLU A 386 -14.78 -12.26 -4.78
C GLU A 386 -14.16 -12.44 -6.19
N HIS A 387 -13.62 -11.37 -6.75
CA HIS A 387 -12.96 -11.33 -8.05
C HIS A 387 -11.47 -10.97 -7.94
N VAL A 388 -10.97 -10.66 -6.74
CA VAL A 388 -9.55 -10.35 -6.50
C VAL A 388 -8.69 -11.53 -6.88
#